data_AF-A0A7K8THY9-F1
#
_entry.id   AF-A0A7K8THY9-F1
#
_cell.length_a   1.000
_cell.length_b   1.000
_cell.length_c   1.000
_cell.angle_alpha   90.00
_cell.angle_beta   90.00
_cell.angle_gamma   90.00
#
_symmetry.space_group_name_H-M   'P 1'
#
loop_
_entity.id
_entity.type
_entity.pdbx_description
1 polymer ?
#
loop_
_entity_poly.entity_id
_entity_poly.type
_entity_poly.pdbx_seq_one_letter_code
_entity_poly.pdbx_strand_id
1 'polypeptide(L)'
;LVARLPEPAFRLPREKPPPRPRPPTRWEQFARLKGIRRRKRTSLVWDEQAKEWRRRWGYRRAGGDPARAWLAEVPEGADPEEDQFARLRREKRERVARNELNRLRNLARAHRAGTAVPAAPLHPTGHQSREELGRVARVARVSTASLGRFQPRLPKEPAEPPSRSGGRKRRFEPLLGNLAAERSRQLELLRDMGSKKPVLDITRAVNKQLRQEEAEAAAAKGKKQSQRGKRGRRQ
;
A
#
# COMPACT_ATOMS: atom_id res chain seq x y z
N LEU A 1 50.06 2.69 18.21
CA LEU A 1 49.94 1.52 17.32
C LEU A 1 48.53 0.96 17.45
N VAL A 2 47.80 0.76 16.35
CA VAL A 2 46.46 0.16 16.36
C VAL A 2 46.49 -1.07 15.45
N ALA A 3 46.15 -2.23 16.00
CA ALA A 3 46.08 -3.48 15.25
C ALA A 3 44.79 -3.56 14.42
N ARG A 4 44.89 -4.06 13.19
CA ARG A 4 43.72 -4.38 12.36
C ARG A 4 43.27 -5.81 12.66
N LEU A 5 42.04 -5.96 13.11
CA LEU A 5 41.42 -7.25 13.38
C LEU A 5 40.98 -7.92 12.07
N PRO A 6 40.99 -9.26 11.99
CA PRO A 6 40.45 -9.99 10.85
C PRO A 6 38.93 -9.86 10.77
N GLU A 7 38.37 -10.10 9.58
CA GLU A 7 36.91 -10.15 9.40
C GLU A 7 36.29 -11.26 10.25
N PRO A 8 35.09 -11.06 10.82
CA PRO A 8 34.45 -12.06 11.66
C PRO A 8 34.10 -13.32 10.85
N ALA A 9 34.67 -14.46 11.23
CA ALA A 9 34.44 -15.75 10.56
C ALA A 9 33.08 -16.39 10.89
N PHE A 10 32.52 -16.09 12.06
CA PHE A 10 31.28 -16.71 12.54
C PHE A 10 30.03 -15.97 12.02
N ARG A 11 29.11 -16.71 11.39
CA ARG A 11 27.83 -16.16 10.91
C ARG A 11 26.84 -16.06 12.07
N LEU A 12 26.65 -14.85 12.59
CA LEU A 12 25.66 -14.57 13.63
C LEU A 12 24.31 -14.18 13.02
N PRO A 13 23.17 -14.55 13.64
CA PRO A 13 21.86 -14.09 13.21
C PRO A 13 21.73 -12.58 13.41
N ARG A 14 21.05 -11.90 12.47
CA ARG A 14 20.77 -10.47 12.59
C ARG A 14 19.59 -10.24 13.52
N GLU A 15 19.67 -9.20 14.34
CA GLU A 15 18.55 -8.72 15.17
C GLU A 15 17.36 -8.30 14.29
N LYS A 16 17.64 -7.61 13.18
CA LYS A 16 16.62 -7.09 12.27
C LYS A 16 16.74 -7.72 10.89
N PRO A 17 15.61 -7.99 10.24
CA PRO A 17 15.62 -8.48 8.87
C PRO A 17 16.31 -7.47 7.95
N PRO A 18 16.89 -7.92 6.83
CA PRO A 18 17.43 -7.01 5.83
C PRO A 18 16.33 -6.06 5.35
N PRO A 19 16.66 -4.78 5.09
CA PRO A 19 15.68 -3.82 4.62
C PRO A 19 15.11 -4.30 3.28
N ARG A 20 13.77 -4.33 3.19
CA ARG A 20 13.10 -4.74 1.95
C ARG A 20 13.41 -3.74 0.84
N PRO A 21 13.56 -4.19 -0.43
CA PRO A 21 13.75 -3.30 -1.55
C PRO A 21 12.54 -2.35 -1.66
N ARG A 22 12.82 -1.07 -1.89
CA ARG A 22 11.76 -0.06 -2.02
C ARG A 22 10.94 -0.36 -3.28
N PRO A 23 9.61 -0.44 -3.19
CA PRO A 23 8.78 -0.62 -4.38
C PRO A 23 8.89 0.62 -5.27
N PRO A 24 8.88 0.45 -6.61
CA PRO A 24 9.03 1.56 -7.54
C PRO A 24 7.83 2.51 -7.46
N THR A 25 8.11 3.81 -7.43
CA THR A 25 7.09 4.87 -7.46
C THR A 25 6.35 4.89 -8.80
N ARG A 26 5.17 5.52 -8.85
CA ARG A 26 4.40 5.64 -10.10
C ARG A 26 5.21 6.32 -11.22
N TRP A 27 6.03 7.31 -10.87
CA TRP A 27 6.89 8.00 -11.82
C TRP A 27 8.03 7.11 -12.31
N GLU A 28 8.67 6.33 -11.44
CA GLU A 28 9.72 5.38 -11.86
C GLU A 28 9.17 4.27 -12.75
N GLN A 29 7.97 3.77 -12.46
CA GLN A 29 7.27 2.83 -13.34
C GLN A 29 7.02 3.45 -14.72
N PHE A 30 6.53 4.70 -14.76
CA PHE A 30 6.32 5.44 -16.01
C PHE A 30 7.64 5.69 -16.76
N ALA A 31 8.68 6.14 -16.06
CA ALA A 31 10.00 6.40 -16.62
C ALA A 31 10.62 5.14 -17.21
N ARG A 32 10.50 3.99 -16.53
CA ARG A 32 10.94 2.69 -17.05
C ARG A 32 10.17 2.29 -18.30
N LEU A 33 8.85 2.46 -18.32
CA LEU A 33 8.01 2.16 -19.49
C LEU A 33 8.33 3.06 -20.69
N LYS A 34 8.67 4.32 -20.44
CA LYS A 34 9.03 5.30 -21.48
C LYS A 34 10.52 5.32 -21.82
N GLY A 35 11.35 4.53 -21.14
CA GLY A 35 12.81 4.54 -21.33
C GLY A 35 13.49 5.85 -20.91
N ILE A 36 12.86 6.65 -20.05
CA ILE A 36 13.42 7.92 -19.57
C ILE A 36 14.57 7.63 -18.62
N ARG A 37 15.81 7.91 -19.06
CA ARG A 37 17.02 7.73 -18.26
C ARG A 37 17.25 8.94 -17.35
N ARG A 38 17.59 8.70 -16.09
CA ARG A 38 17.96 9.74 -15.13
C ARG A 38 19.31 10.35 -15.51
N ARG A 39 19.34 11.65 -15.83
CA ARG A 39 20.58 12.40 -16.07
C ARG A 39 21.00 13.16 -14.81
N LYS A 40 22.30 13.26 -14.56
CA LYS A 40 22.84 14.16 -13.51
C LYS A 40 22.62 15.60 -13.96
N ARG A 41 22.11 16.45 -13.05
CA ARG A 41 21.95 17.90 -13.29
C ARG A 41 22.91 18.65 -12.37
N THR A 42 23.58 19.67 -12.88
CA THR A 42 24.47 20.53 -12.10
C THR A 42 23.68 21.46 -11.18
N SER A 43 24.28 21.81 -10.04
CA SER A 43 23.70 22.78 -9.10
C SER A 43 23.78 24.20 -9.62
N LEU A 44 24.79 24.52 -10.44
CA LEU A 44 25.00 25.85 -11.04
C LEU A 44 24.45 25.88 -12.47
N VAL A 45 23.83 26.99 -12.81
CA VAL A 45 23.26 27.32 -14.11
C VAL A 45 23.69 28.75 -14.44
N TRP A 46 24.18 28.96 -15.65
CA TRP A 46 24.52 30.28 -16.15
C TRP A 46 23.25 31.14 -16.25
N ASP A 47 23.27 32.31 -15.62
CA ASP A 47 22.19 33.29 -15.68
C ASP A 47 22.58 34.38 -16.68
N GLU A 48 21.88 34.45 -17.82
CA GLU A 48 22.21 35.38 -18.91
C GLU A 48 22.02 36.84 -18.51
N GLN A 49 21.05 37.15 -17.64
CA GLN A 49 20.78 38.51 -17.19
C GLN A 49 21.87 39.02 -16.25
N ALA A 50 22.34 38.16 -15.36
CA ALA A 50 23.38 38.50 -14.39
C ALA A 50 24.81 38.27 -14.91
N LYS A 51 24.96 37.53 -16.02
CA LYS A 51 26.24 37.05 -16.56
C LYS A 51 27.10 36.34 -15.50
N GLU A 52 26.46 35.52 -14.67
CA GLU A 52 27.07 34.82 -13.55
C GLU A 52 26.56 33.38 -13.43
N TRP A 53 27.38 32.48 -12.89
CA TRP A 53 26.94 31.15 -12.50
C TRP A 53 26.14 31.20 -11.20
N ARG A 54 24.83 30.96 -11.30
CA ARG A 54 23.91 30.98 -10.16
C ARG A 54 23.36 29.61 -9.84
N ARG A 55 22.88 29.44 -8.61
CA ARG A 55 22.29 28.16 -8.19
C ARG A 55 20.97 27.92 -8.94
N ARG A 56 20.66 26.67 -9.27
CA ARG A 56 19.38 26.31 -9.92
C ARG A 56 18.17 26.54 -9.02
N TRP A 57 18.36 26.44 -7.71
CA TRP A 57 17.34 26.63 -6.68
C TRP A 57 17.97 27.22 -5.42
N GLY A 58 17.17 27.88 -4.57
CA GLY A 58 17.63 28.51 -3.33
C GLY A 58 17.91 30.01 -3.48
N TYR A 59 18.77 30.54 -2.59
CA TYR A 59 19.13 31.96 -2.58
C TYR A 59 19.86 32.37 -3.86
N ARG A 60 19.49 33.53 -4.43
CA ARG A 60 20.04 34.09 -5.69
C ARG A 60 20.06 33.05 -6.83
N ARG A 61 18.96 32.31 -6.99
CA ARG A 61 18.86 31.31 -8.07
C ARG A 61 18.86 31.96 -9.46
N ALA A 62 19.30 31.20 -10.46
CA ALA A 62 19.23 31.61 -11.86
C ALA A 62 17.79 31.94 -12.27
N GLY A 63 17.60 33.09 -12.95
CA GLY A 63 16.29 33.60 -13.36
C GLY A 63 15.48 34.26 -12.24
N GLY A 64 16.11 34.53 -11.08
CA GLY A 64 15.49 35.27 -9.98
C GLY A 64 14.37 34.54 -9.23
N ASP A 65 13.89 35.17 -8.16
CA ASP A 65 12.71 34.68 -7.44
C ASP A 65 11.45 35.33 -8.02
N PRO A 66 10.42 34.55 -8.41
CA PRO A 66 9.17 35.11 -8.94
C PRO A 66 8.42 35.91 -7.89
N ALA A 67 8.72 35.72 -6.61
CA ALA A 67 8.17 36.52 -5.52
C ALA A 67 8.87 37.90 -5.38
N ARG A 68 10.05 38.07 -5.98
CA ARG A 68 10.79 39.34 -6.06
C ARG A 68 10.65 40.00 -7.44
N ALA A 69 9.86 39.41 -8.34
CA ALA A 69 9.53 40.05 -9.61
C ALA A 69 8.72 41.31 -9.30
N TRP A 70 9.15 42.44 -9.86
CA TRP A 70 8.48 43.74 -9.68
C TRP A 70 7.35 43.94 -10.69
N LEU A 71 7.32 43.15 -11.76
CA LEU A 71 6.32 43.17 -12.82
C LEU A 71 5.78 41.76 -13.06
N ALA A 72 4.46 41.65 -13.20
CA ALA A 72 3.78 40.42 -13.61
C ALA A 72 2.90 40.74 -14.83
N GLU A 73 3.12 40.02 -15.94
CA GLU A 73 2.32 40.18 -17.15
C GLU A 73 0.90 39.65 -16.90
N VAL A 74 -0.11 40.48 -17.21
CA VAL A 74 -1.52 40.12 -17.14
C VAL A 74 -1.92 39.51 -18.48
N PRO A 75 -2.40 38.25 -18.53
CA PRO A 75 -2.90 37.67 -19.77
C PRO A 75 -4.11 38.45 -20.31
N GLU A 76 -4.19 38.61 -21.63
CA GLU A 76 -5.34 39.22 -22.30
C GLU A 76 -6.59 38.37 -21.99
N GLY A 77 -7.57 38.94 -21.29
CA GLY A 77 -8.80 38.27 -20.84
C GLY A 77 -8.81 37.79 -19.39
N ALA A 78 -7.82 38.14 -18.57
CA ALA A 78 -7.90 37.96 -17.12
C ALA A 78 -8.81 39.01 -16.46
N ASP A 79 -9.47 38.65 -15.36
CA ASP A 79 -10.30 39.58 -14.58
C ASP A 79 -9.45 40.77 -14.09
N PRO A 80 -9.85 42.02 -14.37
CA PRO A 80 -9.09 43.22 -13.99
C PRO A 80 -8.86 43.36 -12.47
N GLU A 81 -9.73 42.76 -11.66
CA GLU A 81 -9.72 42.84 -10.19
C GLU A 81 -8.85 41.75 -9.52
N GLU A 82 -8.31 40.78 -10.27
CA GLU A 82 -7.53 39.69 -9.68
C GLU A 82 -6.05 40.06 -9.48
N ASP A 83 -5.55 39.99 -8.23
CA ASP A 83 -4.11 40.12 -7.94
C ASP A 83 -3.33 38.94 -8.55
N GLN A 84 -2.63 39.22 -9.66
CA GLN A 84 -1.82 38.21 -10.36
C GLN A 84 -0.69 37.65 -9.50
N PHE A 85 -0.10 38.44 -8.59
CA PHE A 85 0.90 37.92 -7.68
C PHE A 85 0.27 36.94 -6.67
N ALA A 86 -0.94 37.22 -6.18
CA ALA A 86 -1.67 36.28 -5.34
C ALA A 86 -1.98 34.98 -6.08
N ARG A 87 -2.40 35.05 -7.35
CA ARG A 87 -2.64 33.90 -8.20
C ARG A 87 -1.38 33.04 -8.37
N LEU A 88 -0.24 33.64 -8.71
CA LEU A 88 1.04 32.94 -8.83
C LEU A 88 1.48 32.28 -7.51
N ARG A 89 1.26 32.94 -6.37
CA ARG A 89 1.52 32.38 -5.03
C ARG A 89 0.63 31.17 -4.75
N ARG A 90 -0.67 31.27 -5.06
CA ARG A 90 -1.65 30.17 -4.90
C ARG A 90 -1.26 28.98 -5.78
N GLU A 91 -1.00 29.22 -7.06
CA GLU A 91 -0.60 28.16 -7.99
C GLU A 91 0.67 27.44 -7.54
N LYS A 92 1.68 28.19 -7.05
CA LYS A 92 2.89 27.59 -6.48
C LYS A 92 2.56 26.70 -5.28
N ARG A 93 1.71 27.17 -4.35
CA ARG A 93 1.28 26.39 -3.18
C ARG A 93 0.54 25.12 -3.60
N GLU A 94 -0.34 25.20 -4.58
CA GLU A 94 -1.07 24.06 -5.12
C GLU A 94 -0.15 23.03 -5.79
N ARG A 95 0.83 23.49 -6.59
CA ARG A 95 1.84 22.60 -7.20
C ARG A 95 2.65 21.87 -6.13
N VAL A 96 3.04 22.56 -5.05
CA VAL A 96 3.74 21.96 -3.91
C VAL A 96 2.84 20.97 -3.16
N ALA A 97 1.59 21.34 -2.87
CA ALA A 97 0.62 20.48 -2.19
C ALA A 97 0.31 19.22 -3.02
N ARG A 98 0.17 19.35 -4.34
CA ARG A 98 -0.01 18.22 -5.27
C ARG A 98 1.18 17.28 -5.26
N ASN A 99 2.41 17.82 -5.17
CA ASN A 99 3.62 17.00 -5.05
C ASN A 99 3.63 16.22 -3.73
N GLU A 100 3.35 16.87 -2.60
CA GLU A 100 3.32 16.22 -1.29
C GLU A 100 2.21 15.16 -1.21
N LEU A 101 1.03 15.45 -1.75
CA LEU A 101 -0.07 14.49 -1.85
C LEU A 101 0.33 13.27 -2.70
N ASN A 102 1.05 13.47 -3.81
CA ASN A 102 1.56 12.36 -4.62
C ASN A 102 2.64 11.55 -3.88
N ARG A 103 3.50 12.22 -3.10
CA ARG A 103 4.49 11.58 -2.22
C ARG A 103 3.80 10.71 -1.17
N LEU A 104 2.81 11.24 -0.46
CA LEU A 104 2.01 10.50 0.53
C LEU A 104 1.29 9.30 -0.09
N ARG A 105 0.72 9.45 -1.30
CA ARG A 105 0.11 8.33 -2.04
C ARG A 105 1.12 7.25 -2.44
N ASN A 106 2.38 7.61 -2.68
CA ASN A 106 3.43 6.63 -2.98
C ASN A 106 3.92 5.94 -1.70
N LEU A 107 4.08 6.68 -0.59
CA LEU A 107 4.42 6.12 0.71
C LEU A 107 3.34 5.16 1.22
N ALA A 108 2.06 5.52 1.09
CA ALA A 108 0.96 4.63 1.42
C ALA A 108 0.97 3.33 0.59
N ARG A 109 1.28 3.43 -0.71
CA ARG A 109 1.45 2.24 -1.57
C ARG A 109 2.66 1.40 -1.17
N ALA A 110 3.76 2.03 -0.78
CA ALA A 110 4.94 1.32 -0.30
C ALA A 110 4.67 0.59 1.02
N HIS A 111 3.97 1.25 1.95
CA HIS A 111 3.58 0.65 3.23
C HIS A 111 2.63 -0.53 3.04
N ARG A 112 1.62 -0.39 2.16
CA ARG A 112 0.71 -1.51 1.80
C ARG A 112 1.45 -2.71 1.21
N ALA A 113 2.50 -2.50 0.43
CA ALA A 113 3.34 -3.58 -0.09
C ALA A 113 4.26 -4.20 0.99
N GLY A 114 4.55 -3.46 2.06
CA GLY A 114 5.39 -3.89 3.18
C GLY A 114 4.63 -4.68 4.26
N THR A 115 3.40 -4.29 4.60
CA THR A 115 2.58 -5.02 5.57
C THR A 115 1.83 -6.18 4.91
N ALA A 116 2.17 -7.42 5.29
CA ALA A 116 1.47 -8.64 4.86
C ALA A 116 0.03 -8.74 5.40
N VAL A 117 -0.35 -7.87 6.35
CA VAL A 117 -1.71 -7.78 6.88
C VAL A 117 -2.49 -6.76 6.03
N PRO A 118 -3.63 -7.15 5.43
CA PRO A 118 -4.45 -6.25 4.64
C PRO A 118 -5.15 -5.25 5.56
N ALA A 119 -4.47 -4.17 5.93
CA ALA A 119 -5.15 -3.01 6.49
C ALA A 119 -6.07 -2.46 5.40
N ALA A 120 -7.38 -2.54 5.64
CA ALA A 120 -8.39 -2.11 4.69
C ALA A 120 -8.15 -0.64 4.31
N PRO A 121 -8.27 -0.29 3.01
CA PRO A 121 -7.96 1.04 2.56
C PRO A 121 -9.10 1.99 2.98
N LEU A 122 -8.95 2.63 4.14
CA LEU A 122 -9.77 3.79 4.49
C LEU A 122 -9.29 4.95 3.62
N HIS A 123 -9.97 5.19 2.50
CA HIS A 123 -9.68 6.33 1.64
C HIS A 123 -10.38 7.57 2.22
N PRO A 124 -9.67 8.63 2.65
CA PRO A 124 -10.32 9.84 3.18
C PRO A 124 -11.03 10.67 2.10
N THR A 125 -10.90 10.32 0.82
CA THR A 125 -11.49 11.04 -0.31
C THR A 125 -12.03 10.05 -1.33
N GLY A 126 -13.36 9.88 -1.35
CA GLY A 126 -14.13 9.03 -2.26
C GLY A 126 -15.50 8.63 -1.68
N HIS A 127 -16.44 8.27 -2.55
CA HIS A 127 -17.68 7.61 -2.13
C HIS A 127 -17.33 6.25 -1.53
N GLN A 128 -17.47 6.11 -0.22
CA GLN A 128 -17.24 4.84 0.46
C GLN A 128 -18.39 3.90 0.13
N SER A 129 -18.07 2.68 -0.29
CA SER A 129 -19.08 1.63 -0.42
C SER A 129 -19.70 1.32 0.95
N ARG A 130 -20.93 0.82 0.96
CA ARG A 130 -21.63 0.39 2.20
C ARG A 130 -20.77 -0.57 3.03
N GLU A 131 -20.00 -1.43 2.39
CA GLU A 131 -19.08 -2.36 3.05
C GLU A 131 -17.89 -1.66 3.70
N GLU A 132 -17.32 -0.65 3.05
CA GLU A 132 -16.23 0.15 3.61
C GLU A 132 -16.71 0.94 4.82
N LEU A 133 -17.89 1.55 4.75
CA LEU A 133 -18.52 2.24 5.88
C LEU A 133 -18.76 1.30 7.07
N GLY A 134 -19.24 0.08 6.82
CA GLY A 134 -19.39 -0.94 7.86
C GLY A 134 -18.04 -1.33 8.50
N ARG A 135 -16.96 -1.40 7.72
CA ARG A 135 -15.61 -1.65 8.25
C ARG A 135 -15.08 -0.46 9.05
N VAL A 136 -15.34 0.78 8.61
CA VAL A 136 -14.96 2.00 9.35
C VAL A 136 -15.66 2.05 10.69
N ALA A 137 -16.97 1.82 10.72
CA ALA A 137 -17.78 1.81 11.94
C ALA A 137 -17.24 0.78 12.94
N ARG A 138 -16.87 -0.42 12.47
CA ARG A 138 -16.27 -1.46 13.30
C ARG A 138 -14.90 -1.07 13.85
N VAL A 139 -14.02 -0.47 13.04
CA VAL A 139 -12.71 0.02 13.50
C VAL A 139 -12.89 1.13 14.52
N ALA A 140 -13.76 2.11 14.26
CA ALA A 140 -14.06 3.20 15.17
C ALA A 140 -14.56 2.69 16.52
N ARG A 141 -15.50 1.73 16.52
CA ARG A 141 -16.02 1.11 17.75
C ARG A 141 -14.94 0.41 18.58
N VAL A 142 -14.04 -0.33 17.94
CA VAL A 142 -12.89 -0.97 18.61
C VAL A 142 -11.92 0.08 19.16
N SER A 143 -11.69 1.17 18.42
CA SER A 143 -10.83 2.26 18.87
C SER A 143 -11.44 3.05 20.05
N THR A 144 -12.75 3.27 20.06
CA THR A 144 -13.46 3.94 21.16
C THR A 144 -13.49 3.10 22.44
N ALA A 145 -13.38 1.77 22.36
CA ALA A 145 -13.36 0.87 23.51
C ALA A 145 -12.12 1.01 24.42
N SER A 146 -11.22 1.96 24.14
CA SER A 146 -10.14 2.32 25.07
C SER A 146 -10.72 2.74 26.43
N LEU A 147 -10.12 2.23 27.51
CA LEU A 147 -10.54 2.48 28.91
C LEU A 147 -11.83 1.76 29.36
N GLY A 148 -12.26 0.71 28.65
CA GLY A 148 -13.37 -0.15 29.10
C GLY A 148 -14.76 0.47 28.94
N ARG A 149 -14.87 1.61 28.27
CA ARG A 149 -16.16 2.24 27.91
C ARG A 149 -16.55 1.84 26.50
N PHE A 150 -17.56 1.00 26.37
CA PHE A 150 -18.03 0.49 25.08
C PHE A 150 -19.18 1.35 24.55
N GLN A 151 -19.12 1.73 23.27
CA GLN A 151 -20.24 2.40 22.61
C GLN A 151 -21.41 1.41 22.46
N PRO A 152 -22.65 1.76 22.89
CA PRO A 152 -23.83 0.93 22.69
C PRO A 152 -24.18 0.81 21.20
N ARG A 153 -24.78 -0.33 20.81
CA ARG A 153 -25.29 -0.54 19.45
C ARG A 153 -26.55 0.28 19.23
N LEU A 154 -26.68 0.87 18.03
CA LEU A 154 -27.93 1.55 17.67
C LEU A 154 -29.03 0.52 17.36
N PRO A 155 -30.31 0.81 17.63
CA PRO A 155 -31.42 -0.14 17.50
C PRO A 155 -31.60 -0.77 16.11
N LYS A 156 -31.15 -0.10 15.04
CA LYS A 156 -31.27 -0.57 13.65
C LYS A 156 -29.93 -0.93 13.00
N GLU A 157 -28.86 -1.02 13.79
CA GLU A 157 -27.56 -1.42 13.28
C GLU A 157 -27.56 -2.94 12.97
N PRO A 158 -27.18 -3.36 11.75
CA PRO A 158 -27.10 -4.79 11.44
C PRO A 158 -26.10 -5.47 12.38
N ALA A 159 -26.46 -6.63 12.90
CA ALA A 159 -25.59 -7.39 13.79
C ALA A 159 -24.23 -7.65 13.12
N GLU A 160 -23.14 -7.22 13.76
CA GLU A 160 -21.80 -7.43 13.22
C GLU A 160 -21.50 -8.93 13.10
N PRO A 161 -21.10 -9.43 11.92
CA PRO A 161 -20.63 -10.81 11.79
C PRO A 161 -19.38 -10.99 12.67
N PRO A 162 -19.23 -12.16 13.33
CA PRO A 162 -18.10 -12.42 14.20
C PRO A 162 -16.80 -12.16 13.45
N SER A 163 -15.85 -11.52 14.14
CA SER A 163 -14.59 -11.10 13.56
C SER A 163 -13.89 -12.29 12.91
N ARG A 164 -13.84 -12.31 11.57
CA ARG A 164 -12.99 -13.25 10.82
C ARG A 164 -11.49 -12.93 10.99
N SER A 165 -11.12 -12.10 11.96
CA SER A 165 -9.73 -11.81 12.31
C SER A 165 -9.09 -13.08 12.87
N GLY A 166 -8.38 -13.78 11.99
CA GLY A 166 -7.05 -14.26 12.30
C GLY A 166 -6.97 -15.43 13.28
N GLY A 167 -7.20 -16.63 12.77
CA GLY A 167 -6.09 -17.58 12.83
C GLY A 167 -5.90 -18.40 14.11
N ARG A 168 -6.95 -18.85 14.79
CA ARG A 168 -6.81 -20.08 15.59
C ARG A 168 -7.16 -21.30 14.74
N LYS A 169 -6.34 -21.56 13.71
CA LYS A 169 -6.47 -22.76 12.85
C LYS A 169 -6.14 -24.07 13.59
N ARG A 170 -5.63 -23.97 14.81
CA ARG A 170 -5.39 -25.08 15.73
C ARG A 170 -5.72 -24.59 17.13
N ARG A 171 -6.91 -24.95 17.64
CA ARG A 171 -7.16 -24.91 19.08
C ARG A 171 -6.61 -26.23 19.60
N PHE A 172 -5.43 -26.19 20.21
CA PHE A 172 -4.98 -27.32 21.01
C PHE A 172 -5.86 -27.34 22.25
N GLU A 173 -6.41 -28.51 22.53
CA GLU A 173 -7.10 -28.73 23.79
C GLU A 173 -6.09 -28.86 24.92
N PRO A 174 -6.47 -28.51 26.17
CA PRO A 174 -5.63 -28.76 27.33
C PRO A 174 -5.29 -30.24 27.44
N LEU A 175 -4.08 -30.55 27.93
CA LEU A 175 -3.60 -31.93 28.12
C LEU A 175 -4.38 -32.71 29.19
N LEU A 176 -4.99 -32.00 30.15
CA LEU A 176 -5.86 -32.55 31.17
C LEU A 176 -7.16 -31.76 31.12
N GLY A 177 -8.09 -32.23 30.28
CA GLY A 177 -9.40 -31.62 30.08
C GLY A 177 -10.55 -32.49 30.59
N ASN A 178 -11.63 -32.53 29.81
CA ASN A 178 -12.77 -33.39 30.09
C ASN A 178 -12.49 -34.82 29.58
N LEU A 179 -12.15 -35.73 30.49
CA LEU A 179 -11.81 -37.13 30.18
C LEU A 179 -12.92 -37.87 29.41
N ALA A 180 -14.19 -37.53 29.63
CA ALA A 180 -15.30 -38.14 28.90
C ALA A 180 -15.31 -37.76 27.42
N ALA A 181 -14.98 -36.50 27.11
CA ALA A 181 -14.89 -35.99 25.75
C ALA A 181 -13.62 -36.47 25.03
N GLU A 182 -12.53 -36.70 25.75
CA GLU A 182 -11.32 -37.32 25.19
C GLU A 182 -11.58 -38.78 24.81
N ARG A 183 -12.23 -39.55 25.70
CA ARG A 183 -12.59 -40.95 25.46
C ARG A 183 -13.53 -41.11 24.25
N SER A 184 -14.55 -40.25 24.10
CA SER A 184 -15.47 -40.35 22.96
C SER A 184 -14.75 -40.13 21.62
N ARG A 185 -13.83 -39.16 21.55
CA ARG A 185 -13.03 -38.89 20.35
C ARG A 185 -12.06 -40.01 20.02
N GLN A 186 -11.45 -40.63 21.02
CA GLN A 186 -10.60 -41.80 20.81
C GLN A 186 -11.40 -42.97 20.25
N LEU A 187 -12.63 -43.19 20.73
CA LEU A 187 -13.53 -44.22 20.19
C LEU A 187 -14.00 -43.90 18.77
N GLU A 188 -14.26 -42.64 18.46
CA GLU A 188 -14.58 -42.19 17.08
C GLU A 188 -13.40 -42.43 16.14
N LEU A 189 -12.16 -42.09 16.54
CA LEU A 189 -10.97 -42.36 15.75
C LEU A 189 -10.78 -43.87 15.49
N LEU A 190 -11.03 -44.72 16.49
CA LEU A 190 -10.97 -46.18 16.30
C LEU A 190 -12.05 -46.67 15.32
N ARG A 191 -13.26 -46.12 15.38
CA ARG A 191 -14.33 -46.44 14.41
C ARG A 191 -13.97 -46.00 13.00
N ASP A 192 -13.38 -44.83 12.86
CA ASP A 192 -12.95 -44.29 11.56
C ASP A 192 -11.80 -45.13 10.97
N MET A 193 -10.82 -45.52 11.78
CA MET A 193 -9.73 -46.42 11.36
C MET A 193 -10.21 -47.83 11.02
N GLY A 194 -11.23 -48.34 11.74
CA GLY A 194 -11.86 -49.62 11.44
C GLY A 194 -12.76 -49.58 10.20
N SER A 195 -13.20 -48.38 9.80
CA SER A 195 -13.97 -48.20 8.58
C SER A 195 -13.04 -48.18 7.37
N LYS A 196 -13.38 -48.93 6.32
CA LYS A 196 -12.63 -48.89 5.03
C LYS A 196 -12.93 -47.62 4.22
N LYS A 197 -13.56 -46.60 4.83
CA LYS A 197 -13.94 -45.37 4.15
C LYS A 197 -12.76 -44.39 4.21
N PRO A 198 -12.40 -43.73 3.09
CA PRO A 198 -11.35 -42.72 3.13
C PRO A 198 -11.78 -41.55 4.01
N VAL A 199 -10.94 -41.18 4.98
CA VAL A 199 -11.16 -40.04 5.91
C VAL A 199 -11.28 -38.70 5.15
N LEU A 200 -10.69 -38.63 3.95
CA LEU A 200 -10.78 -37.48 3.07
C LEU A 200 -11.90 -37.69 2.04
N ASP A 201 -12.82 -36.73 1.98
CA ASP A 201 -13.80 -36.65 0.89
C ASP A 201 -13.06 -36.34 -0.42
N ILE A 202 -12.77 -37.41 -1.16
CA ILE A 202 -12.01 -37.39 -2.42
C ILE A 202 -12.73 -36.50 -3.44
N THR A 203 -14.07 -36.54 -3.50
CA THR A 203 -14.85 -35.75 -4.46
C THR A 203 -14.69 -34.26 -4.22
N ARG A 204 -14.73 -33.83 -2.95
CA ARG A 204 -14.54 -32.44 -2.57
C ARG A 204 -13.11 -31.97 -2.78
N ALA A 205 -12.12 -32.84 -2.54
CA ALA A 205 -10.71 -32.53 -2.77
C ALA A 205 -10.43 -32.31 -4.27
N VAL A 206 -10.92 -33.22 -5.13
CA VAL A 206 -10.79 -33.12 -6.59
C VAL A 206 -11.52 -31.88 -7.12
N ASN A 207 -12.76 -31.62 -6.69
CA ASN A 207 -13.50 -30.42 -7.10
C ASN A 207 -12.81 -29.12 -6.68
N LYS A 208 -12.11 -29.12 -5.56
CA LYS A 208 -11.35 -27.95 -5.10
C LYS A 208 -10.10 -27.73 -5.96
N GLN A 209 -9.39 -28.80 -6.34
CA GLN A 209 -8.25 -28.71 -7.26
C GLN A 209 -8.68 -28.23 -8.64
N LEU A 210 -9.75 -28.81 -9.20
CA LEU A 210 -10.33 -28.37 -10.48
C LEU A 210 -10.65 -26.87 -10.48
N ARG A 211 -11.32 -26.35 -9.44
CA ARG A 211 -11.59 -24.89 -9.33
C ARG A 211 -10.34 -24.04 -9.21
N GLN A 212 -9.28 -24.55 -8.55
CA GLN A 212 -8.01 -23.83 -8.43
C GLN A 212 -7.32 -23.76 -9.79
N GLU A 213 -7.25 -24.87 -10.51
CA GLU A 213 -6.70 -24.95 -11.86
C GLU A 213 -7.49 -24.08 -12.85
N GLU A 214 -8.82 -24.11 -12.80
CA GLU A 214 -9.67 -23.24 -13.61
C GLU A 214 -9.43 -21.75 -13.32
N ALA A 215 -9.32 -21.37 -12.05
CA ALA A 215 -9.05 -19.99 -11.65
C ALA A 215 -7.65 -19.53 -12.10
N GLU A 216 -6.64 -20.39 -12.00
CA GLU A 216 -5.29 -20.12 -12.49
C GLU A 216 -5.24 -20.02 -14.01
N ALA A 217 -5.93 -20.91 -14.73
CA ALA A 217 -6.07 -20.88 -16.18
C ALA A 217 -6.80 -19.61 -16.65
N ALA A 218 -7.87 -19.20 -15.97
CA ALA A 218 -8.58 -17.95 -16.24
C ALA A 218 -7.68 -16.73 -16.01
N ALA A 219 -6.92 -16.71 -14.91
CA ALA A 219 -5.96 -15.64 -14.64
C ALA A 219 -4.83 -15.58 -15.69
N ALA A 220 -4.35 -16.74 -16.18
CA ALA A 220 -3.35 -16.82 -17.24
C ALA A 220 -3.90 -16.34 -18.60
N LYS A 221 -5.14 -16.70 -18.95
CA LYS A 221 -5.83 -16.22 -20.16
C LYS A 221 -6.07 -14.70 -20.10
N GLY A 222 -6.51 -14.16 -18.97
CA GLY A 222 -6.68 -12.71 -18.77
C GLY A 222 -5.36 -11.93 -18.94
N LYS A 223 -4.23 -12.47 -18.46
CA LYS A 223 -2.90 -11.90 -18.72
C LYS A 223 -2.54 -11.88 -20.20
N LYS A 224 -2.78 -12.98 -20.94
CA LYS A 224 -2.51 -13.04 -22.39
C LYS A 224 -3.39 -12.08 -23.19
N GLN A 225 -4.68 -11.95 -22.84
CA GLN A 225 -5.61 -11.03 -23.51
C GLN A 225 -5.22 -9.55 -23.26
N SER A 226 -4.78 -9.21 -22.04
CA SER A 226 -4.27 -7.88 -21.70
C SER A 226 -2.99 -7.50 -22.48
N GLN A 227 -2.15 -8.49 -22.83
CA GLN A 227 -0.96 -8.27 -23.64
C GLN A 227 -1.29 -8.13 -25.13
N ARG A 228 -2.29 -8.88 -25.63
CA ARG A 228 -2.73 -8.82 -27.03
C ARG A 228 -3.46 -7.52 -27.36
N GLY A 229 -4.30 -7.01 -26.45
CA GLY A 229 -4.94 -5.69 -26.58
C GLY A 229 -3.95 -4.51 -26.55
N LYS A 230 -2.75 -4.70 -25.99
CA LYS A 230 -1.66 -3.70 -26.02
C LYS A 230 -0.88 -3.68 -27.34
N ARG A 231 -0.90 -4.77 -28.12
CA ARG A 231 -0.22 -4.85 -29.42
C ARG A 231 -1.06 -4.33 -30.58
N GLY A 232 -2.39 -4.32 -30.48
CA GLY A 232 -3.29 -3.84 -31.52
C GLY A 232 -3.53 -2.32 -31.59
N ARG A 233 -3.02 -1.53 -30.63
CA ARG A 233 -3.23 -0.06 -30.57
C ARG A 233 -1.98 0.72 -31.00
N ARG A 234 -1.31 0.21 -32.03
CA ARG A 234 -0.19 0.84 -32.73
C ARG A 234 -0.37 0.56 -34.22
N GLN A 235 -1.31 1.25 -34.85
CA GLN A 235 -1.27 1.75 -36.22
C GLN A 235 -2.01 3.08 -36.22
#